data_AF-A0A2A9F2B2-F1
#
_entry.id   AF-A0A2A9F2B2-F1
#
_cell.length_a   1.000
_cell.length_b   1.000
_cell.length_c   1.000
_cell.angle_alpha   90.00
_cell.angle_beta   90.00
_cell.angle_gamma   90.00
#
_symmetry.space_group_name_H-M   'P 1'
#
loop_
_entity.id
_entity.type
_entity.pdbx_description
1 polymer ?
#
loop_
_entity_poly.entity_id
_entity_poly.type
_entity_poly.pdbx_seq_one_letter_code
_entity_poly.pdbx_strand_id
1 'polypeptide(L)'
;MAVYIDTEDPTSSPALECESVRAERWNGFVVPVTTARAFREFIAAWQAMDPNGTWSPTGVTVEPNTERLVYRDGDDNEDRWGLYGVTETGDGLYALDGWTWIEE
;
A
#
# COMPACT_ATOMS: atom_id res chain seq x y z
N MET A 1 -9.22 -0.62 11.93
CA MET A 1 -8.00 0.17 12.17
C MET A 1 -7.72 0.93 10.89
N ALA A 2 -7.46 2.23 10.97
CA ALA A 2 -7.15 3.03 9.78
C ALA A 2 -5.63 3.29 9.76
N VAL A 3 -5.01 3.05 8.61
CA VAL A 3 -3.58 3.25 8.40
C VAL A 3 -3.42 4.25 7.27
N TYR A 4 -2.53 5.22 7.46
CA TYR A 4 -2.35 6.36 6.56
C TYR A 4 -0.89 6.48 6.15
N ILE A 5 -0.64 7.16 5.03
CA ILE A 5 0.71 7.62 4.71
C ILE A 5 0.99 8.91 5.49
N ASP A 6 2.15 8.93 6.14
CA ASP A 6 2.73 10.12 6.76
C ASP A 6 3.14 11.12 5.67
N THR A 7 2.17 11.91 5.22
CA THR A 7 2.38 13.12 4.40
C THR A 7 2.47 14.34 5.33
N GLU A 8 2.73 15.54 4.80
CA GLU A 8 2.79 16.78 5.61
C GLU A 8 1.55 17.00 6.50
N ASP A 9 0.40 16.49 6.05
CA ASP A 9 -0.80 16.32 6.88
C ASP A 9 -1.21 14.84 6.78
N PRO A 10 -0.93 14.00 7.79
CA PRO A 10 -1.16 12.57 7.70
C PRO A 10 -2.58 12.15 7.30
N THR A 11 -3.57 12.99 7.63
CA THR A 11 -4.99 12.76 7.31
C THR A 11 -5.37 13.19 5.89
N SER A 12 -4.45 13.84 5.17
CA SER A 12 -4.61 14.20 3.76
C SER A 12 -4.37 13.02 2.82
N SER A 13 -3.90 11.87 3.31
CA SER A 13 -3.93 10.62 2.55
C SER A 13 -5.24 9.87 2.81
N PRO A 14 -5.77 9.11 1.84
CA PRO A 14 -6.92 8.25 2.12
C PRO A 14 -6.51 7.15 3.12
N ALA A 15 -7.47 6.64 3.89
CA ALA A 15 -7.21 5.48 4.74
C ALA A 15 -6.95 4.22 3.88
N LEU A 16 -5.91 3.47 4.22
CA LEU A 16 -5.69 2.11 3.72
C LEU A 16 -6.54 1.13 4.54
N GLU A 17 -7.39 0.37 3.86
CA GLU A 17 -8.03 -0.80 4.45
C GLU A 17 -6.98 -1.91 4.62
N CYS A 18 -6.75 -2.37 5.85
CA CYS A 18 -5.79 -3.42 6.17
C CYS A 18 -6.40 -4.50 7.07
N GLU A 19 -5.92 -5.73 6.89
CA GLU A 19 -6.29 -6.90 7.70
C GLU A 19 -5.64 -6.81 9.08
N SER A 20 -4.39 -6.38 9.12
CA SER A 20 -3.60 -6.22 10.34
C SER A 20 -2.42 -5.28 10.12
N VAL A 21 -1.70 -4.99 11.19
CA VAL A 21 -0.38 -4.33 11.16
C VAL A 21 0.63 -5.30 11.76
N ARG A 22 1.82 -5.41 11.15
CA ARG A 22 2.88 -6.26 11.68
C ARG A 22 3.36 -5.74 13.03
N ALA A 23 3.83 -6.67 13.87
CA ALA A 23 4.49 -6.30 15.12
C ALA A 23 5.82 -5.57 14.88
N GLU A 24 6.54 -5.93 13.81
CA GLU A 24 7.76 -5.23 13.40
C GLU A 24 7.44 -3.93 12.66
N ARG A 25 8.28 -2.92 12.89
CA ARG A 25 8.22 -1.61 12.23
C ARG A 25 9.33 -1.48 11.19
N TRP A 26 9.06 -0.77 10.10
CA TRP A 26 10.05 -0.38 9.11
C TRP A 26 10.50 1.05 9.39
N ASN A 27 11.77 1.25 9.78
CA ASN A 27 12.30 2.58 10.14
C ASN A 27 11.45 3.36 11.18
N GLY A 28 10.74 2.65 12.07
CA GLY A 28 9.84 3.25 13.07
C GLY A 28 8.38 3.43 12.60
N PHE A 29 8.11 3.28 11.32
CA PHE A 29 6.78 3.32 10.71
C PHE A 29 6.10 1.95 10.77
N VAL A 30 4.77 1.95 10.76
CA VAL A 30 4.02 0.68 10.77
C VAL A 30 4.13 -0.02 9.42
N VAL A 31 3.87 -1.33 9.43
CA VAL A 31 3.86 -2.14 8.21
C VAL A 31 2.46 -2.76 8.08
N PRO A 32 1.54 -2.12 7.33
CA PRO A 32 0.19 -2.66 7.16
C PRO A 32 0.21 -3.92 6.31
N VAL A 33 -0.67 -4.85 6.65
CA VAL A 33 -0.94 -6.08 5.91
C VAL A 33 -2.28 -5.93 5.22
N THR A 34 -2.29 -5.91 3.89
CA THR A 34 -3.50 -5.65 3.10
C THR A 34 -3.59 -6.53 1.86
N THR A 35 -4.77 -6.55 1.23
CA THR A 35 -4.97 -7.22 -0.06
C THR A 35 -4.54 -6.34 -1.23
N ALA A 36 -4.21 -6.96 -2.36
CA ALA A 36 -3.94 -6.22 -3.59
C ALA A 36 -5.14 -5.36 -4.05
N ARG A 37 -6.37 -5.76 -3.73
CA ARG A 37 -7.59 -5.00 -4.03
C ARG A 37 -7.64 -3.71 -3.21
N ALA A 38 -7.54 -3.81 -1.89
CA ALA A 38 -7.57 -2.66 -1.01
C ALA A 38 -6.43 -1.67 -1.32
N PHE A 39 -5.24 -2.17 -1.65
CA PHE A 39 -4.14 -1.29 -2.04
C PHE A 39 -4.39 -0.57 -3.40
N ARG A 40 -5.01 -1.23 -4.39
CA ARG A 40 -5.46 -0.55 -5.63
C ARG A 40 -6.45 0.56 -5.35
N GLU A 41 -7.43 0.29 -4.48
CA GLU A 41 -8.45 1.27 -4.08
C GLU A 41 -7.82 2.48 -3.38
N PHE A 42 -6.86 2.22 -2.47
CA PHE A 42 -6.05 3.27 -1.83
C PHE A 42 -5.29 4.12 -2.87
N ILE A 43 -4.53 3.51 -3.78
CA ILE A 43 -3.76 4.25 -4.79
C ILE A 43 -4.67 5.07 -5.72
N ALA A 44 -5.81 4.51 -6.13
CA ALA A 44 -6.77 5.24 -6.95
C ALA A 44 -7.37 6.45 -6.21
N ALA A 45 -7.70 6.29 -4.93
CA ALA A 45 -8.18 7.38 -4.08
C ALA A 45 -7.08 8.44 -3.89
N TRP A 46 -5.84 8.02 -3.64
CA TRP A 46 -4.73 8.92 -3.39
C TRP A 46 -4.37 9.73 -4.64
N GLN A 47 -4.38 9.08 -5.81
CA GLN A 47 -4.21 9.75 -7.11
C GLN A 47 -5.31 10.79 -7.38
N ALA A 48 -6.56 10.50 -6.99
CA ALA A 48 -7.66 11.46 -7.15
C ALA A 48 -7.51 12.72 -6.27
N MET A 49 -6.71 12.64 -5.20
CA MET A 49 -6.41 13.76 -4.30
C MET A 49 -5.25 14.63 -4.78
N ASP A 50 -4.50 14.18 -5.79
CA ASP A 50 -3.41 14.92 -6.43
C ASP A 50 -3.81 15.36 -7.85
N PRO A 51 -4.61 16.44 -7.98
CA PRO A 51 -5.10 16.91 -9.27
C PRO A 51 -3.98 17.43 -10.18
N ASN A 52 -2.78 17.66 -9.64
CA ASN A 52 -1.62 18.12 -10.40
C ASN A 52 -0.84 16.95 -11.02
N GLY A 53 -1.14 15.70 -10.63
CA GLY A 53 -0.45 14.51 -11.13
C GLY A 53 1.02 14.46 -10.71
N THR A 54 1.35 15.02 -9.56
CA THR A 54 2.69 14.97 -8.97
C THR A 54 3.15 13.52 -8.75
N TRP A 55 2.25 12.64 -8.30
CA TRP A 55 2.58 11.25 -7.96
C TRP A 55 2.32 10.25 -9.09
N SER A 56 1.54 10.63 -10.12
CA SER A 56 1.23 9.90 -11.37
C SER A 56 1.47 8.37 -11.39
N PRO A 57 0.90 7.59 -10.44
CA PRO A 57 1.15 6.15 -10.40
C PRO A 57 0.60 5.48 -11.66
N THR A 58 1.39 4.58 -12.24
CA THR A 58 0.99 3.86 -13.47
C THR A 58 0.27 2.54 -13.17
N GLY A 59 0.31 2.08 -11.92
CA GLY A 59 -0.65 1.09 -11.43
C GLY A 59 -0.14 0.14 -10.35
N VAL A 60 -1.05 -0.75 -9.94
CA VAL A 60 -0.80 -1.81 -8.95
C VAL A 60 -1.20 -3.16 -9.54
N THR A 61 -0.23 -4.06 -9.68
CA THR A 61 -0.40 -5.38 -10.29
C THR A 61 0.09 -6.49 -9.38
N VAL A 62 -0.44 -7.71 -9.56
CA VAL A 62 0.14 -8.92 -8.96
C VAL A 62 0.81 -9.71 -10.07
N GLU A 63 2.10 -10.00 -9.93
CA GLU A 63 2.87 -10.79 -10.89
C GLU A 63 2.41 -12.27 -10.87
N PRO A 64 1.93 -12.86 -11.99
CA PRO A 64 1.30 -14.18 -12.00
C PRO A 64 2.18 -15.35 -11.53
N ASN A 65 3.51 -15.23 -11.62
CA ASN A 65 4.44 -16.33 -11.34
C ASN A 65 5.10 -16.24 -9.96
N THR A 66 5.12 -15.05 -9.36
CA THR A 66 5.81 -14.77 -8.10
C THR A 66 4.84 -14.39 -6.99
N GLU A 67 3.55 -14.23 -7.34
CA GLU A 67 2.49 -13.69 -6.48
C GLU A 67 2.83 -12.35 -5.83
N ARG A 68 3.81 -11.64 -6.39
CA ARG A 68 4.35 -10.40 -5.86
C ARG A 68 3.45 -9.24 -6.22
N LEU A 69 3.10 -8.43 -5.22
CA LEU A 69 2.43 -7.15 -5.42
C LEU A 69 3.46 -6.13 -5.90
N VAL A 70 3.14 -5.43 -6.98
CA VAL A 70 4.00 -4.42 -7.59
C VAL A 70 3.23 -3.12 -7.72
N TYR A 71 3.75 -2.06 -7.09
CA TYR A 71 3.34 -0.68 -7.31
C TYR A 71 4.32 0.01 -8.25
N ARG A 72 3.80 0.82 -9.17
CA ARG A 72 4.60 1.62 -10.09
C ARG A 72 4.27 3.09 -9.89
N ASP A 73 5.29 3.87 -9.52
CA ASP A 73 5.14 5.30 -9.24
C ASP A 73 5.02 6.17 -10.50
N GLY A 74 5.40 5.63 -11.66
CA GLY A 74 5.35 6.35 -12.94
C GLY A 74 6.68 6.95 -13.39
N ASP A 75 7.73 6.88 -12.57
CA ASP A 75 9.08 7.39 -12.84
C ASP A 75 10.12 6.25 -12.90
N ASP A 76 9.75 5.14 -13.54
CA ASP A 76 10.55 3.91 -13.67
C ASP A 76 10.98 3.26 -12.33
N ASN A 77 10.44 3.71 -11.19
CA ASN A 77 10.60 3.00 -9.92
C ASN A 77 9.40 2.12 -9.61
N GLU A 78 9.70 1.04 -8.89
CA GLU A 78 8.69 0.09 -8.46
C GLU A 78 8.95 -0.35 -7.03
N ASP A 79 7.90 -0.35 -6.23
CA ASP A 79 7.89 -1.04 -4.95
C ASP A 79 7.29 -2.43 -5.11
N ARG A 80 7.88 -3.39 -4.41
CA ARG A 80 7.63 -4.81 -4.62
C ARG A 80 7.51 -5.55 -3.30
N TRP A 81 6.35 -6.14 -3.05
CA TRP A 81 6.07 -6.88 -1.83
C TRP A 81 5.72 -8.34 -2.14
N GLY A 82 6.40 -9.24 -1.43
CA GLY A 82 6.09 -10.67 -1.50
C GLY A 82 4.78 -11.03 -0.80
N LEU A 83 4.22 -12.18 -1.16
CA LEU A 83 3.06 -12.73 -0.47
C LEU A 83 3.40 -12.96 1.01
N TYR A 84 2.65 -12.33 1.89
CA TYR A 84 2.77 -12.46 3.34
C TYR A 84 1.87 -13.56 3.89
N GLY A 85 0.68 -13.73 3.31
CA GLY A 85 -0.30 -14.72 3.71
C GLY A 85 -1.51 -14.70 2.78
N VAL A 86 -2.59 -15.35 3.21
CA VAL A 86 -3.86 -15.35 2.49
C VAL A 86 -5.01 -15.10 3.46
N THR A 87 -6.05 -14.41 3.01
CA THR A 87 -7.31 -14.28 3.76
C THR A 87 -8.04 -15.63 3.82
N GLU A 88 -9.08 -15.73 4.65
CA GLU A 88 -9.97 -16.91 4.67
C GLU A 88 -10.67 -17.16 3.32
N THR A 89 -10.89 -16.09 2.53
CA THR A 89 -11.46 -16.16 1.18
C THR A 89 -10.45 -16.54 0.10
N GLY A 90 -9.16 -16.66 0.45
CA GLY A 90 -8.08 -17.02 -0.46
C GLY A 90 -7.41 -15.83 -1.17
N ASP A 91 -7.70 -14.59 -0.77
CA ASP A 91 -7.05 -13.41 -1.32
C ASP A 91 -5.64 -13.24 -0.75
N GLY A 92 -4.66 -12.93 -1.60
CA GLY A 92 -3.29 -12.68 -1.17
C GLY A 92 -3.16 -11.45 -0.27
N LEU A 93 -2.41 -11.60 0.82
CA LEU A 93 -2.07 -10.54 1.77
C LEU A 93 -0.61 -10.13 1.58
N TYR A 94 -0.35 -8.83 1.70
CA TYR A 94 0.95 -8.20 1.45
C TYR A 94 1.30 -7.26 2.59
N ALA A 95 2.51 -7.38 3.12
CA ALA A 95 3.05 -6.48 4.14
C ALA A 95 3.76 -5.32 3.44
N LEU A 96 3.21 -4.11 3.53
CA LEU A 96 3.68 -2.94 2.78
C LEU A 96 4.77 -2.18 3.55
N ASP A 97 5.96 -2.74 3.66
CA ASP A 97 7.13 -2.02 4.17
C ASP A 97 7.72 -1.07 3.11
N GLY A 98 8.70 -0.25 3.47
CA GLY A 98 9.32 0.70 2.53
C GLY A 98 8.66 2.08 2.48
N TRP A 99 7.44 2.21 2.98
CA TRP A 99 6.67 3.46 3.02
C TRP A 99 6.45 3.92 4.47
N THR A 100 6.23 5.22 4.65
CA THR A 100 6.04 5.86 5.96
C THR A 100 4.59 5.76 6.41
N TRP A 101 4.14 4.57 6.81
CA TRP A 101 2.79 4.38 7.32
C TRP A 101 2.65 4.72 8.81
N ILE A 102 1.48 5.21 9.21
CA ILE A 102 1.12 5.53 10.60
C ILE A 102 -0.31 5.06 10.96
N GLU A 103 -0.56 4.91 12.26
CA GLU A 103 -1.87 4.61 12.85
C GLU A 103 -2.49 5.89 13.44
N GLU A 104 -3.82 6.03 13.38
CA GLU A 104 -4.60 6.98 14.20
C GLU A 104 -5.36 6.28 15.34
#